data_AF-A0A1R3TBR1-F1
#
_entry.id   AF-A0A1R3TBR1-F1
#
_cell.length_a   1.000
_cell.length_b   1.000
_cell.length_c   1.000
_cell.angle_alpha   90.00
_cell.angle_beta   90.00
_cell.angle_gamma   90.00
#
_symmetry.space_group_name_H-M   'P 1'
#
loop_
_entity.id
_entity.type
_entity.pdbx_description
1 polymer ?
#
loop_
_entity_poly.entity_id
_entity_poly.type
_entity_poly.pdbx_seq_one_letter_code
_entity_poly.pdbx_strand_id
1 'polypeptide(L)'
;MYNLEEQYENLYDFVRNLEILLQKNLFNNQFNNDLRNFGNDIISLCKSKHFNITSNDLLSLNSFNELFAKTNVSSKEYLISQVENFYTDIIEPTKDEYYHN
;
A
#
# COMPACT_ATOMS: atom_id res chain seq x y z
N MET A 1 0.95 -25.69 -2.24
CA MET A 1 2.18 -24.91 -2.39
C MET A 1 1.72 -23.51 -2.79
N TYR A 2 1.74 -22.57 -1.85
CA TYR A 2 1.29 -21.20 -2.12
C TYR A 2 2.19 -20.60 -3.20
N ASN A 3 1.59 -20.14 -4.29
CA ASN A 3 2.34 -19.54 -5.37
C ASN A 3 2.63 -18.09 -5.03
N LEU A 4 3.85 -17.85 -4.53
CA LEU A 4 4.31 -16.51 -4.18
C LEU A 4 4.29 -15.56 -5.39
N GLU A 5 4.49 -16.07 -6.62
CA GLU A 5 4.35 -15.26 -7.84
C GLU A 5 2.91 -14.81 -8.05
N GLU A 6 1.92 -15.69 -7.83
CA GLU A 6 0.50 -15.34 -7.92
C GLU A 6 0.11 -14.28 -6.87
N GLN A 7 0.60 -14.42 -5.64
CA GLN A 7 0.38 -13.40 -4.60
C GLN A 7 1.01 -12.05 -4.98
N TYR A 8 2.15 -12.04 -5.68
CA TYR A 8 2.77 -10.81 -6.16
C TYR A 8 2.01 -10.16 -7.32
N GLU A 9 1.42 -10.94 -8.23
CA GLU A 9 0.52 -10.43 -9.27
C GLU A 9 -0.74 -9.84 -8.64
N ASN A 10 -1.37 -10.54 -7.70
CA ASN A 10 -2.53 -10.03 -6.96
C ASN A 10 -2.19 -8.74 -6.20
N LEU A 11 -1.03 -8.70 -5.52
CA LEU A 11 -0.57 -7.49 -4.84
C LEU A 11 -0.46 -6.30 -5.79
N TYR A 12 0.00 -6.52 -7.03
CA TYR A 12 0.08 -5.45 -8.02
C TYR A 12 -1.30 -4.85 -8.27
N ASP A 13 -2.31 -5.68 -8.53
CA ASP A 13 -3.69 -5.23 -8.76
C ASP A 13 -4.29 -4.51 -7.54
N PHE A 14 -4.05 -5.03 -6.34
CA PHE A 14 -4.49 -4.39 -5.10
C PHE A 14 -3.84 -3.01 -4.90
N VAL A 15 -2.54 -2.88 -5.16
CA VAL A 15 -1.84 -1.59 -5.10
C VAL A 15 -2.37 -0.63 -6.16
N ARG A 16 -2.65 -1.10 -7.39
CA ARG A 16 -3.29 -0.28 -8.42
C ARG A 16 -4.65 0.25 -7.98
N ASN A 17 -5.44 -0.56 -7.29
CA ASN A 17 -6.74 -0.15 -6.74
C ASN A 17 -6.60 0.90 -5.63
N LEU A 18 -5.61 0.73 -4.74
CA LEU A 18 -5.28 1.73 -3.72
C LEU A 18 -4.87 3.07 -4.37
N GLU A 19 -4.00 3.03 -5.38
CA GLU A 19 -3.60 4.23 -6.13
C GLU A 19 -4.82 4.93 -6.75
N ILE A 20 -5.72 4.20 -7.41
CA ILE A 20 -6.93 4.79 -8.02
C ILE A 20 -7.82 5.45 -6.95
N LEU A 21 -8.01 4.78 -5.81
CA LEU A 21 -8.82 5.28 -4.71
C LEU A 21 -8.25 6.58 -4.12
N LEU A 22 -6.95 6.59 -3.84
CA LEU A 22 -6.26 7.77 -3.31
C LEU A 22 -6.22 8.91 -4.33
N GLN A 23 -5.99 8.60 -5.61
CA GLN A 23 -6.00 9.59 -6.69
C GLN A 23 -7.36 10.29 -6.79
N LYS A 24 -8.45 9.52 -6.71
CA LYS A 24 -9.81 10.05 -6.76
C LYS A 24 -10.13 10.95 -5.57
N ASN A 25 -9.79 10.53 -4.36
CA ASN A 25 -10.25 11.18 -3.13
C ASN A 25 -9.30 12.27 -2.60
N LEU A 26 -8.00 12.21 -2.94
CA LEU A 26 -7.01 13.17 -2.46
C LEU A 26 -6.56 14.17 -3.53
N PHE A 27 -6.60 13.75 -4.80
CA PHE A 27 -5.97 14.50 -5.89
C PHE A 27 -6.94 14.84 -7.03
N ASN A 28 -8.26 14.78 -6.78
CA ASN A 28 -9.28 15.13 -7.78
C ASN A 28 -9.08 14.40 -9.12
N ASN A 29 -8.71 13.12 -9.08
CA ASN A 29 -8.35 12.29 -10.23
C ASN A 29 -7.10 12.75 -11.01
N GLN A 30 -6.35 13.76 -10.56
CA GLN A 30 -5.11 14.17 -11.21
C GLN A 30 -4.00 13.15 -10.96
N PHE A 31 -3.25 12.84 -12.01
CA PHE A 31 -2.09 11.98 -11.91
C PHE A 31 -1.08 12.52 -10.88
N ASN A 32 -0.54 11.63 -10.04
CA ASN A 32 0.38 11.98 -8.98
C ASN A 32 1.56 11.00 -8.95
N ASN A 33 2.78 11.51 -9.17
CA ASN A 33 4.02 10.71 -9.15
C ASN A 33 4.34 10.17 -7.75
N ASP A 34 4.07 10.92 -6.68
CA ASP A 34 4.34 10.50 -5.31
C ASP A 34 3.47 9.29 -4.94
N LEU A 35 2.23 9.28 -5.43
CA LEU A 35 1.33 8.16 -5.26
C LEU A 35 1.83 6.90 -5.99
N ARG A 36 2.36 7.07 -7.22
CA ARG A 36 2.95 5.96 -7.96
C ARG A 36 4.23 5.44 -7.29
N ASN A 37 5.06 6.33 -6.77
CA ASN A 37 6.26 5.97 -6.01
C ASN A 37 5.89 5.19 -4.75
N PHE A 38 4.87 5.65 -4.01
CA PHE A 38 4.35 4.93 -2.84
C PHE A 38 3.86 3.53 -3.19
N GLY A 39 3.06 3.38 -4.25
CA GLY A 39 2.62 2.06 -4.71
C GLY A 39 3.78 1.12 -5.06
N ASN A 40 4.79 1.61 -5.77
CA ASN A 40 5.98 0.82 -6.11
C ASN A 40 6.77 0.39 -4.87
N ASP A 41 6.89 1.26 -3.87
CA ASP A 41 7.60 0.97 -2.62
C ASP A 41 6.85 -0.07 -1.78
N ILE A 42 5.51 -0.04 -1.72
CA ILE A 42 4.71 -1.09 -1.10
C ILE A 42 5.04 -2.44 -1.74
N ILE A 43 5.01 -2.52 -3.08
CA ILE A 43 5.29 -3.76 -3.81
C ILE A 43 6.71 -4.26 -3.51
N SER A 44 7.69 -3.37 -3.58
CA SER A 44 9.10 -3.68 -3.30
C SER A 44 9.29 -4.19 -1.88
N LEU A 45 8.66 -3.52 -0.90
CA LEU A 45 8.74 -3.89 0.51
C LEU A 45 8.12 -5.27 0.74
N CYS A 46 6.88 -5.51 0.28
CA CYS A 46 6.21 -6.80 0.39
C CYS A 46 7.02 -7.93 -0.25
N LYS A 47 7.61 -7.70 -1.44
CA LYS A 47 8.48 -8.68 -2.10
C LYS A 47 9.76 -8.96 -1.31
N SER A 48 10.44 -7.92 -0.84
CA SER A 48 11.71 -8.07 -0.10
C SER A 48 11.55 -8.74 1.26
N LYS A 49 10.37 -8.58 1.88
CA LYS A 49 10.06 -9.13 3.21
C LYS A 49 9.12 -10.33 3.16
N HIS A 50 8.74 -10.80 1.97
CA HIS A 50 7.80 -11.92 1.80
C HIS A 50 6.54 -11.71 2.65
N PHE A 51 5.91 -10.54 2.48
CA PHE A 51 4.75 -10.06 3.25
C PHE A 51 4.94 -9.95 4.78
N ASN A 52 6.11 -10.29 5.35
CA ASN A 52 6.38 -10.18 6.77
C ASN A 52 6.70 -8.74 7.19
N ILE A 53 5.68 -7.90 7.13
CA ILE A 53 5.70 -6.49 7.51
C ILE A 53 4.50 -6.17 8.41
N THR A 54 4.44 -4.93 8.87
CA THR A 54 3.37 -4.34 9.67
C THR A 54 2.82 -3.09 8.99
N SER A 55 1.67 -2.58 9.44
CA SER A 55 1.15 -1.29 8.98
C SER A 55 2.15 -0.14 9.21
N ASN A 56 2.88 -0.17 10.33
CA ASN A 56 3.90 0.82 10.64
C ASN A 56 5.05 0.82 9.63
N ASP A 57 5.41 -0.33 9.05
CA ASP A 57 6.43 -0.38 8.00
C ASP A 57 5.97 0.38 6.75
N LEU A 58 4.68 0.31 6.40
CA LEU A 58 4.10 1.08 5.29
C LEU A 58 4.08 2.59 5.61
N LEU A 59 3.64 2.96 6.80
CA LEU A 59 3.56 4.36 7.25
C LEU A 59 4.95 4.99 7.47
N SER A 60 6.00 4.17 7.58
CA SER A 60 7.39 4.63 7.73
C SER A 60 8.12 4.77 6.38
N LEU A 61 7.50 4.39 5.26
CA LEU A 61 8.11 4.55 3.93
C LEU A 61 8.39 6.03 3.64
N ASN A 62 9.56 6.33 3.07
CA ASN A 62 9.90 7.69 2.65
C ASN A 62 8.88 8.23 1.64
N SER A 63 8.45 7.40 0.70
CA SER A 63 7.40 7.75 -0.27
C SER A 63 6.04 8.02 0.38
N PHE A 64 5.69 7.30 1.46
CA PHE A 64 4.50 7.65 2.26
C PHE A 64 4.67 9.04 2.90
N ASN A 65 5.81 9.31 3.52
CA ASN A 65 6.07 10.61 4.16
C ASN A 65 6.02 11.77 3.16
N GLU A 66 6.55 11.58 1.94
CA GLU A 66 6.47 12.54 0.84
C GLU A 66 5.02 12.78 0.39
N LEU A 67 4.25 11.71 0.18
CA LEU A 67 2.84 11.77 -0.17
C LEU A 67 2.00 12.46 0.93
N PHE A 68 2.28 12.11 2.19
CA PHE A 68 1.61 12.64 3.36
C PHE A 68 1.88 14.14 3.55
N ALA A 69 3.12 14.59 3.31
CA ALA A 69 3.48 16.00 3.37
C ALA A 69 2.71 16.86 2.34
N LYS A 70 2.40 16.30 1.18
CA LYS A 70 1.67 16.96 0.08
C LYS A 70 0.15 16.84 0.19
N THR A 71 -0.33 15.93 1.03
CA THR A 71 -1.77 15.73 1.25
C THR A 71 -2.33 16.88 2.10
N ASN A 72 -3.52 17.38 1.72
CA ASN A 72 -4.23 18.41 2.48
C ASN A 72 -4.42 17.95 3.93
N VAL A 73 -4.19 18.85 4.89
CA VAL A 73 -4.32 18.59 6.33
C VAL A 73 -5.65 17.92 6.68
N SER A 74 -6.75 18.37 6.07
CA SER A 74 -8.09 17.79 6.31
C SER A 74 -8.24 16.34 5.83
N SER A 75 -7.34 15.85 4.99
CA SER A 75 -7.41 14.51 4.37
C SER A 75 -6.27 13.59 4.82
N LYS A 76 -5.43 14.03 5.75
CA LYS A 76 -4.30 13.24 6.27
C LYS A 76 -4.76 11.99 7.03
N GLU A 77 -5.78 12.13 7.86
CA GLU A 77 -6.38 10.99 8.57
C GLU A 77 -6.95 9.98 7.58
N TYR A 78 -7.64 10.44 6.53
CA TYR A 78 -8.13 9.56 5.48
C TYR A 78 -7.00 8.78 4.80
N LEU A 79 -5.89 9.44 4.45
CA LEU A 79 -4.72 8.77 3.85
C LEU A 79 -4.17 7.67 4.78
N ILE A 80 -3.98 7.97 6.07
CA ILE A 80 -3.51 6.99 7.06
C ILE A 80 -4.46 5.79 7.11
N SER A 81 -5.77 6.04 7.27
CA SER A 81 -6.76 4.96 7.34
C SER A 81 -6.81 4.11 6.07
N GLN A 82 -6.61 4.68 4.89
CA GLN A 82 -6.57 3.86 3.66
C GLN A 82 -5.34 2.94 3.63
N VAL A 83 -4.19 3.39 4.15
CA VAL A 83 -2.97 2.56 4.23
C VAL A 83 -3.13 1.47 5.29
N GLU A 84 -3.72 1.80 6.43
CA GLU A 84 -4.02 0.83 7.49
C GLU A 84 -5.03 -0.22 7.02
N ASN A 85 -6.13 0.19 6.36
CA ASN A 85 -7.10 -0.73 5.80
C ASN A 85 -6.46 -1.62 4.73
N PHE A 86 -5.60 -1.07 3.87
CA PHE A 86 -4.88 -1.86 2.89
C PHE A 86 -3.99 -2.93 3.54
N TYR A 87 -3.33 -2.60 4.64
CA TYR A 87 -2.57 -3.58 5.42
C TYR A 87 -3.49 -4.69 5.96
N THR A 88 -4.56 -4.31 6.67
CA THR A 88 -5.47 -5.24 7.35
C THR A 88 -6.25 -6.13 6.38
N ASP A 89 -6.69 -5.59 5.24
CA ASP A 89 -7.56 -6.30 4.33
C ASP A 89 -6.79 -7.14 3.31
N ILE A 90 -5.54 -6.77 3.00
CA ILE A 90 -4.75 -7.39 1.91
C ILE A 90 -3.46 -8.01 2.43
N ILE A 91 -2.58 -7.23 3.05
CA ILE A 91 -1.22 -7.70 3.38
C ILE A 91 -1.25 -8.70 4.54
N GLU A 92 -1.99 -8.41 5.60
CA GLU A 92 -2.04 -9.25 6.81
C GLU A 92 -2.63 -10.64 6.51
N PRO A 93 -3.78 -10.78 5.82
CA PRO A 93 -4.29 -12.09 5.41
C PRO A 93 -3.31 -12.83 4.50
N THR A 94 -2.67 -12.12 3.56
CA THR A 94 -1.68 -12.72 2.65
C THR A 94 -0.46 -13.27 3.42
N LYS A 95 0.02 -12.53 4.42
CA LYS A 95 1.09 -12.95 5.33
C LYS A 95 0.66 -14.18 6.13
N ASP A 96 -0.52 -14.14 6.73
CA ASP A 96 -1.01 -15.25 7.56
C ASP A 96 -1.18 -16.52 6.72
N GLU A 97 -1.71 -16.40 5.51
CA GLU A 97 -1.83 -17.50 4.57
C GLU A 97 -0.47 -18.08 4.15
N TYR A 98 0.57 -17.25 4.05
CA TYR A 98 1.90 -17.70 3.65
C TYR A 98 2.66 -18.42 4.78
N TYR A 99 2.52 -17.96 6.03
CA TYR A 99 3.30 -18.48 7.17
C TYR A 99 2.55 -19.49 8.05
N HIS A 100 1.22 -19.55 7.99
CA HIS A 100 0.41 -20.38 8.89
C HIS A 100 -0.40 -21.49 8.18
N ASN A 101 -0.15 -21.72 6.88
CA ASN A 101 -0.67 -22.86 6.11
C ASN A 101 0.35 -23.98 5.90
#